data_AF-A0A847NYB3-F1
#
_entry.id   AF-A0A847NYB3-F1
#
_cell.length_a   1.000
_cell.length_b   1.000
_cell.length_c   1.000
_cell.angle_alpha   90.00
_cell.angle_beta   90.00
_cell.angle_gamma   90.00
#
_symmetry.space_group_name_H-M   'P 1'
#
loop_
_entity.id
_entity.type
_entity.pdbx_description
1 polymer ?
#
loop_
_entity_poly.entity_id
_entity_poly.type
_entity_poly.pdbx_seq_one_letter_code
_entity_poly.pdbx_strand_id
1 'polypeptide(L)'
;MLDFSSKYLFLSMMTLVLALPLYYRLIPPNYLVGFKEKRILDNRAAWYDINKFFGLQIMKGSLLLAVLSLITSVLAIALLNRESTILGVLILISLFSVYTTKKHADRYLSISE
;
A
#
# COMPACT_ATOMS: atom_id res chain seq x y z
N MET A 1 -10.70 10.40 23.24
CA MET A 1 -11.28 10.05 21.93
C MET A 1 -10.36 10.64 20.87
N LEU A 2 -9.67 9.84 20.06
CA LEU A 2 -8.79 10.38 19.00
C LEU A 2 -9.64 11.17 18.00
N ASP A 3 -9.24 12.41 17.70
CA ASP A 3 -9.84 13.23 16.65
C ASP A 3 -9.83 12.48 15.31
N PHE A 4 -10.83 12.70 14.45
CA PHE A 4 -11.00 12.01 13.16
C PHE A 4 -9.69 11.96 12.38
N SER A 5 -9.03 13.11 12.28
CA SER A 5 -7.78 13.34 11.56
C SER A 5 -6.61 12.57 12.16
N SER A 6 -6.55 12.50 13.49
CA SER A 6 -5.51 11.76 14.20
C SER A 6 -5.58 10.25 13.96
N LYS A 7 -6.76 9.69 13.72
CA LYS A 7 -6.93 8.25 13.42
C LYS A 7 -6.30 7.87 12.07
N TYR A 8 -6.59 8.63 11.01
CA TYR A 8 -6.05 8.34 9.67
C TYR A 8 -4.57 8.72 9.53
N LEU A 9 -4.12 9.75 10.27
CA LEU A 9 -2.69 10.03 10.40
C LEU A 9 -1.95 8.89 11.11
N PHE A 10 -2.49 8.39 12.21
CA PHE A 10 -1.92 7.22 12.87
C PHE A 10 -1.89 5.99 11.95
N LEU A 11 -3.00 5.71 11.26
CA LEU A 11 -3.09 4.59 10.32
C LEU A 11 -2.10 4.72 9.15
N SER A 12 -1.97 5.90 8.55
CA SER A 12 -1.00 6.14 7.47
C SER A 12 0.44 5.95 7.95
N MET A 13 0.80 6.45 9.13
CA MET A 13 2.14 6.26 9.70
C MET A 13 2.43 4.79 10.01
N MET A 14 1.50 4.08 10.62
CA MET A 14 1.62 2.64 10.87
C MET A 14 1.79 1.86 9.56
N THR A 15 0.98 2.16 8.55
CA THR A 15 1.01 1.50 7.24
C THR A 15 2.32 1.79 6.51
N LEU A 16 2.83 3.02 6.60
CA LEU A 16 4.12 3.42 6.05
C LEU A 16 5.25 2.60 6.68
N VAL A 17 5.27 2.49 8.01
CA VAL A 17 6.29 1.70 8.74
C VAL A 17 6.23 0.23 8.34
N LEU A 18 5.04 -0.35 8.22
CA LEU A 18 4.87 -1.75 7.79
C LEU A 18 5.31 -1.99 6.33
N ALA A 19 5.32 -0.95 5.48
CA ALA A 19 5.79 -1.05 4.11
C ALA A 19 7.32 -1.00 3.98
N LEU A 20 8.04 -0.43 4.96
CA LEU A 20 9.50 -0.26 4.90
C LEU A 20 10.24 -1.60 4.77
N PRO A 21 9.94 -2.66 5.56
CA PRO A 21 10.62 -3.94 5.41
C PRO A 21 10.47 -4.56 4.01
N LEU A 22 9.32 -4.35 3.35
CA LEU A 22 9.10 -4.81 1.97
C LEU A 22 9.94 -4.00 0.98
N TYR A 23 9.94 -2.66 1.11
CA TYR A 23 10.71 -1.77 0.23
C TYR A 23 12.23 -2.02 0.32
N TYR A 24 12.74 -2.20 1.54
CA TYR A 24 14.16 -2.46 1.79
C TYR A 24 14.56 -3.93 1.61
N ARG A 25 13.67 -4.81 1.14
CA ARG A 25 13.96 -6.23 0.88
C ARG A 25 14.44 -6.99 2.14
N LEU A 26 13.93 -6.61 3.31
CA LEU A 26 14.31 -7.20 4.60
C LEU A 26 13.56 -8.51 4.90
N ILE A 27 12.47 -8.75 4.17
CA ILE A 27 11.58 -9.89 4.40
C ILE A 27 11.85 -11.00 3.37
N PRO A 28 12.31 -12.19 3.80
CA PRO A 28 12.50 -13.33 2.89
C PRO A 28 11.16 -13.85 2.34
N PRO A 29 11.16 -14.60 1.21
CA PRO A 29 9.95 -15.22 0.66
C PRO A 29 9.15 -15.99 1.70
N ASN A 30 7.88 -15.63 1.88
CA ASN A 30 6.98 -16.32 2.81
C ASN A 30 5.50 -16.10 2.44
N TYR A 31 4.62 -16.91 3.02
CA TYR A 31 3.18 -16.87 2.75
C TYR A 31 2.39 -15.86 3.60
N LEU A 32 3.03 -15.15 4.52
CA LEU A 32 2.35 -14.27 5.47
C LEU A 32 2.26 -12.84 4.94
N VAL A 33 3.38 -12.29 4.46
CA VAL A 33 3.54 -10.87 4.14
C VAL A 33 3.92 -10.64 2.68
N GLY A 34 3.59 -9.46 2.15
CA GLY A 34 3.91 -9.08 0.78
C GLY A 34 2.88 -9.51 -0.27
N PHE A 35 3.27 -9.46 -1.53
CA PHE A 35 2.47 -9.90 -2.67
C PHE A 35 2.59 -11.42 -2.84
N LYS A 36 1.52 -12.14 -2.50
CA LYS A 36 1.50 -13.59 -2.26
C LYS A 36 1.09 -14.40 -3.49
N GLU A 37 1.90 -14.36 -4.53
CA GLU A 37 1.72 -15.24 -5.69
C GLU A 37 2.63 -16.47 -5.54
N LYS A 38 2.05 -17.67 -5.62
CA LYS A 38 2.77 -18.94 -5.39
C LYS A 38 4.00 -19.08 -6.28
N ARG A 39 3.89 -18.71 -7.56
CA ARG A 39 4.96 -18.78 -8.56
C ARG A 39 6.16 -17.86 -8.25
N ILE A 40 5.96 -16.83 -7.43
CA ILE A 40 7.01 -15.88 -7.06
C ILE A 40 7.84 -16.42 -5.88
N LEU A 41 7.27 -17.26 -5.01
CA LEU A 41 7.94 -17.72 -3.80
C LEU A 41 9.18 -18.56 -4.08
N ASP A 42 9.18 -19.31 -5.18
CA ASP A 42 10.31 -20.14 -5.61
C ASP A 42 11.42 -19.31 -6.29
N ASN A 43 11.13 -18.06 -6.67
CA ASN A 43 12.08 -17.14 -7.29
C ASN A 43 12.39 -15.95 -6.36
N ARG A 44 13.45 -16.08 -5.56
CA ARG A 44 13.87 -15.05 -4.59
C ARG A 44 14.14 -13.67 -5.22
N ALA A 45 14.67 -13.62 -6.45
CA ALA A 45 14.91 -12.35 -7.13
C ALA A 45 13.59 -11.66 -7.49
N ALA A 46 12.67 -12.40 -8.13
CA ALA A 46 11.33 -11.92 -8.44
C ALA A 46 10.56 -11.51 -7.18
N TRP A 47 10.68 -12.27 -6.09
CA TRP A 47 10.09 -11.92 -4.80
C TRP A 47 10.50 -10.54 -4.33
N TYR A 48 11.80 -10.25 -4.30
CA TYR A 48 12.31 -8.97 -3.81
C TYR A 48 11.99 -7.80 -4.73
N ASP A 49 11.99 -8.01 -6.04
CA ASP A 49 11.62 -6.95 -7.00
C ASP A 49 10.15 -6.60 -6.89
N ILE A 50 9.27 -7.60 -6.91
CA ILE A 50 7.82 -7.42 -6.85
C ILE A 50 7.40 -6.86 -5.49
N ASN A 51 7.96 -7.36 -4.39
CA ASN A 51 7.64 -6.84 -3.06
C ASN A 51 8.23 -5.46 -2.78
N LYS A 52 9.37 -5.11 -3.36
CA LYS A 52 9.87 -3.73 -3.33
C LYS A 52 8.90 -2.79 -4.05
N PHE A 53 8.41 -3.19 -5.22
CA PHE A 53 7.40 -2.43 -5.97
C PHE A 53 6.09 -2.29 -5.17
N PHE A 54 5.59 -3.39 -4.59
CA PHE A 54 4.39 -3.40 -3.77
C PHE A 54 4.54 -2.51 -2.53
N GLY A 55 5.66 -2.63 -1.81
CA GLY A 55 6.00 -1.76 -0.68
C GLY A 55 5.99 -0.29 -1.07
N LEU A 56 6.58 0.07 -2.22
CA LEU A 56 6.54 1.44 -2.74
C LEU A 56 5.10 1.94 -3.00
N GLN A 57 4.21 1.09 -3.52
CA GLN A 57 2.80 1.46 -3.71
C GLN A 57 2.10 1.72 -2.37
N ILE A 58 2.36 0.88 -1.36
CA ILE A 58 1.83 1.07 0.00
C ILE A 58 2.35 2.38 0.60
N MET A 59 3.64 2.68 0.44
CA MET A 59 4.23 3.94 0.92
C MET A 59 3.59 5.16 0.27
N LYS A 60 3.39 5.14 -1.06
CA LYS A 60 2.69 6.20 -1.80
C LYS A 60 1.25 6.38 -1.33
N GLY A 61 0.52 5.28 -1.15
CA GLY A 61 -0.85 5.30 -0.65
C GLY A 61 -0.94 5.84 0.78
N SER A 62 0.01 5.48 1.64
CA SER A 62 0.10 5.97 3.01
C SER A 62 0.38 7.47 3.05
N LEU A 63 1.31 7.96 2.23
CA LEU A 63 1.60 9.39 2.12
C LEU A 63 0.38 10.17 1.60
N LEU A 64 -0.30 9.65 0.58
CA LEU A 64 -1.52 10.26 0.05
C LEU A 64 -2.63 10.32 1.12
N LEU A 65 -2.82 9.25 1.90
CA LEU A 65 -3.78 9.25 3.02
C LEU A 65 -3.43 10.30 4.07
N ALA A 66 -2.15 10.41 4.46
CA ALA A 66 -1.70 11.40 5.43
C ALA A 66 -1.99 12.82 4.94
N VAL A 67 -1.68 13.12 3.67
CA VAL A 67 -1.95 14.42 3.03
C VAL A 67 -3.45 14.71 2.98
N LEU A 68 -4.27 13.77 2.53
CA LEU A 68 -5.73 13.95 2.49
C LEU A 68 -6.33 14.17 3.88
N SER A 69 -5.81 13.47 4.90
CA SER A 69 -6.22 13.65 6.28
C SER A 69 -5.89 15.05 6.79
N LEU A 70 -4.69 15.58 6.49
CA LEU A 70 -4.31 16.95 6.86
C LEU A 70 -5.15 17.99 6.13
N ILE A 71 -5.30 17.88 4.80
CA ILE A 71 -6.03 18.85 3.98
C ILE A 71 -7.49 18.96 4.41
N THR A 72 -8.17 17.82 4.58
CA THR A 72 -9.59 17.80 5.00
C THR A 72 -9.79 18.38 6.40
N SER A 73 -8.77 18.31 7.25
CA SER A 73 -8.78 18.91 8.60
C SER A 73 -8.57 20.41 8.57
N VAL A 74 -7.52 20.86 7.88
CA VAL A 74 -7.09 22.26 7.84
C VAL A 74 -8.08 23.12 7.07
N LEU A 75 -8.56 22.65 5.92
CA LEU A 75 -9.46 23.42 5.06
C LEU A 75 -10.93 23.35 5.50
N ALA A 76 -11.22 22.70 6.65
CA ALA A 76 -12.57 22.49 7.18
C ALA A 76 -13.58 22.05 6.12
N ILE A 77 -13.14 21.25 5.13
CA ILE A 77 -13.97 20.87 3.99
C ILE A 77 -15.15 20.07 4.54
N ALA A 78 -16.34 20.65 4.42
CA ALA A 78 -17.59 20.03 4.77
C ALA A 78 -17.97 19.03 3.67
N LEU A 79 -17.25 17.90 3.63
CA LEU A 79 -17.71 16.73 2.90
C LEU A 79 -18.91 16.17 3.65
N LEU A 80 -20.05 16.03 2.95
CA LEU A 80 -21.29 15.48 3.51
C LEU A 80 -21.07 14.11 4.19
N ASN A 81 -20.00 13.38 3.84
CA ASN A 81 -19.56 12.14 4.48
C ASN A 81 -18.02 11.97 4.42
N ARG A 82 -17.27 12.79 5.17
CA ARG A 82 -15.79 12.78 5.18
C ARG A 82 -15.19 11.38 5.35
N GLU A 83 -15.75 10.57 6.25
CA GLU A 83 -15.27 9.21 6.52
C GLU A 83 -15.42 8.30 5.28
N SER A 84 -16.60 8.30 4.68
CA SER A 84 -16.90 7.50 3.50
C SER A 84 -16.05 7.90 2.30
N THR A 85 -15.75 9.19 2.14
CA THR A 85 -14.84 9.65 1.08
C THR A 85 -13.43 9.12 1.27
N ILE A 86 -12.87 9.22 2.48
CA ILE A 86 -11.51 8.72 2.76
C ILE A 86 -11.45 7.20 2.58
N LEU A 87 -12.45 6.45 3.06
CA LEU A 87 -12.52 5.00 2.85
C LEU A 87 -12.64 4.64 1.37
N GLY A 88 -13.47 5.36 0.61
CA GLY A 88 -13.60 5.15 -0.84
C GLY A 88 -12.27 5.37 -1.57
N VAL A 89 -11.56 6.46 -1.26
CA VAL A 89 -10.23 6.74 -1.82
C VAL A 89 -9.22 5.65 -1.44
N LEU A 90 -9.24 5.17 -0.20
CA LEU A 90 -8.36 4.07 0.24
C LEU A 90 -8.62 2.76 -0.50
N ILE A 91 -9.88 2.41 -0.72
CA ILE A 91 -10.24 1.22 -1.50
C ILE A 91 -9.71 1.37 -2.93
N LEU A 92 -9.92 2.51 -3.58
CA LEU A 92 -9.44 2.76 -4.94
C LEU A 92 -7.90 2.68 -5.03
N ILE A 93 -7.17 3.29 -4.10
CA ILE A 93 -5.71 3.22 -4.03
C ILE A 93 -5.25 1.77 -3.84
N SER A 94 -5.92 1.02 -2.96
CA SER A 94 -5.58 -0.38 -2.68
C SER A 94 -5.79 -1.26 -3.91
N LEU A 95 -6.92 -1.11 -4.60
CA LEU A 95 -7.20 -1.83 -5.85
C LEU A 95 -6.19 -1.46 -6.95
N PHE A 96 -5.86 -0.18 -7.10
CA PHE A 96 -4.86 0.29 -8.05
C PHE A 96 -3.46 -0.26 -7.73
N SER A 97 -3.06 -0.27 -6.45
CA SER A 97 -1.80 -0.85 -5.97
C SER A 97 -1.70 -2.34 -6.31
N VAL A 98 -2.76 -3.10 -6.03
CA VAL A 98 -2.83 -4.54 -6.35
C VAL A 98 -2.78 -4.76 -7.86
N TYR A 99 -3.57 -4.02 -8.63
CA TYR A 99 -3.59 -4.12 -10.10
C TYR A 99 -2.22 -3.84 -10.72
N THR A 100 -1.58 -2.73 -10.33
CA THR A 100 -0.26 -2.35 -10.85
C THR A 100 0.83 -3.32 -10.41
N THR A 101 0.76 -3.84 -9.19
CA THR A 101 1.71 -4.86 -8.69
C THR A 101 1.53 -6.18 -9.43
N LYS A 102 0.29 -6.61 -9.68
CA LYS A 102 0.02 -7.79 -10.50
C LYS A 102 0.58 -7.64 -11.90
N LYS A 103 0.29 -6.51 -12.58
CA LYS A 103 0.85 -6.20 -13.91
C LYS A 103 2.37 -6.16 -13.91
N HIS A 104 2.99 -5.72 -12.82
CA HIS A 104 4.44 -5.76 -12.65
C HIS A 104 4.96 -7.19 -12.47
N ALA A 105 4.26 -8.02 -11.70
CA ALA A 105 4.57 -9.42 -11.45
C ALA A 105 4.44 -10.28 -12.72
N ASP A 106 3.44 -10.02 -13.56
CA ASP A 106 3.19 -10.78 -14.80
C ASP A 106 4.41 -10.77 -15.74
N ARG A 107 5.25 -9.72 -15.70
CA ARG A 107 6.50 -9.64 -16.46
C ARG A 107 7.53 -10.72 -16.10
N TYR A 108 7.47 -11.22 -14.87
CA TYR A 108 8.36 -12.28 -14.39
C TYR A 108 7.77 -13.67 -14.67
N LEU A 109 6.45 -13.77 -14.72
CA LEU A 109 5.74 -15.04 -14.95
C LEU A 109 5.73 -15.42 -16.43
N SER A 110 5.66 -14.45 -17.33
CA SER A 110 5.69 -14.68 -18.78
C SER A 110 7.06 -15.14 -19.32
N ILE A 111 8.12 -15.09 -18.50
CA ILE A 111 9.48 -15.54 -18.86
C ILE A 111 9.71 -17.00 -18.40
N SER A 112 8.87 -17.52 -17.50
CA SER A 112 9.00 -18.87 -16.93
C SER A 112 8.13 -19.93 -17.61
N GLU A 113 7.33 -19.54 -18.61
CA GLU A 113 6.56 -20.43 -19.49
C GLU A 113 7.32 -20.67 -20.80
#